data_AF-A0A2V9XNE3-F1
#
_entry.id   AF-A0A2V9XNE3-F1
#
_cell.length_a   1.000
_cell.length_b   1.000
_cell.length_c   1.000
_cell.angle_alpha   90.00
_cell.angle_beta   90.00
_cell.angle_gamma   90.00
#
_symmetry.space_group_name_H-M   'P 1'
#
loop_
_entity.id
_entity.type
_entity.pdbx_description
1 polymer ?
#
loop_
_entity_poly.entity_id
_entity_poly.type
_entity_poly.pdbx_seq_one_letter_code
_entity_poly.pdbx_strand_id
1 'polypeptide(L)'
;DPNRASEMANAYVDELYSMNSHLAMTEAAQRRVFFDQELADERSSLTVAEDDLRKTAEKTGIIHLNGQAESIIRSLAMLRAQISSREVAINSIGMFATDENPVAVKAREEIKTLREQLSKLEKDPRNPELADTVGIPAGRLPAVALEYARKLREVKYHETLFELLAKQYEAARIDEAKAAPVIQVVDRAVPPDKKSGPHFSWILVGSAFIGFFIGYVLSLITRALQRAAQIPEYAIKLSLLRDGFRFGR
;
A
#
# COMPACT_ATOMS: atom_id res chain seq x y z
N ASP A 1 -41.51 1.18 26.43
CA ASP A 1 -42.21 2.14 25.57
C ASP A 1 -41.90 1.75 24.13
N PRO A 2 -42.90 1.40 23.31
CA PRO A 2 -42.71 0.99 21.92
C PRO A 2 -41.96 2.04 21.07
N ASN A 3 -42.28 3.33 21.23
CA ASN A 3 -41.65 4.40 20.45
C ASN A 3 -40.17 4.53 20.79
N ARG A 4 -39.85 4.48 22.08
CA ARG A 4 -38.46 4.50 22.55
C ARG A 4 -37.64 3.32 22.02
N ALA A 5 -38.25 2.14 21.86
CA ALA A 5 -37.55 0.97 21.35
C ALA A 5 -37.16 1.13 19.87
N SER A 6 -38.06 1.62 19.02
CA SER A 6 -37.76 1.92 17.62
C SER A 6 -36.79 3.08 17.46
N GLU A 7 -36.94 4.14 18.26
CA GLU A 7 -36.01 5.28 18.28
C GLU A 7 -34.60 4.86 18.66
N MET A 8 -34.44 4.03 19.70
CA MET A 8 -33.14 3.50 20.08
C MET A 8 -32.50 2.68 18.96
N ALA A 9 -33.24 1.78 18.33
CA ALA A 9 -32.73 0.95 17.24
C ALA A 9 -32.27 1.79 16.03
N ASN A 10 -33.07 2.80 15.65
CA ASN A 10 -32.72 3.71 14.57
C ASN A 10 -31.51 4.60 14.95
N ALA A 11 -31.48 5.12 16.18
CA ALA A 11 -30.37 5.94 16.66
C ALA A 11 -29.04 5.19 16.68
N TYR A 12 -29.04 3.88 17.01
CA TYR A 12 -27.84 3.05 16.90
C TYR A 12 -27.31 2.98 15.47
N VAL A 13 -28.18 2.82 14.48
CA VAL A 13 -27.79 2.76 13.06
C VAL A 13 -27.29 4.11 12.57
N ASP A 14 -27.97 5.20 12.95
CA ASP A 14 -27.58 6.56 12.59
C ASP A 14 -26.23 6.95 13.24
N GLU A 15 -25.99 6.57 14.50
CA GLU A 15 -24.68 6.77 15.16
C GLU A 15 -23.58 5.88 14.59
N LEU A 16 -23.88 4.60 14.29
CA LEU A 16 -22.92 3.74 13.62
C LEU A 16 -22.54 4.30 12.24
N TYR A 17 -23.49 4.88 11.51
CA TYR A 17 -23.24 5.58 10.26
C TYR A 17 -22.32 6.79 10.48
N SER A 18 -22.61 7.65 11.47
CA SER A 18 -21.77 8.81 11.80
C SER A 18 -20.36 8.40 12.19
N MET A 19 -20.21 7.49 13.15
CA MET A 19 -18.92 6.97 13.58
C MET A 19 -18.14 6.35 12.42
N ASN A 20 -18.80 5.55 11.59
CA ASN A 20 -18.12 4.92 10.47
C ASN A 20 -17.78 5.93 9.37
N SER A 21 -18.56 6.99 9.15
CA SER A 21 -18.18 8.06 8.22
C SER A 21 -16.97 8.87 8.70
N HIS A 22 -16.79 9.02 10.02
CA HIS A 22 -15.64 9.68 10.62
C HIS A 22 -14.40 8.78 10.73
N LEU A 23 -14.60 7.47 10.98
CA LEU A 23 -13.52 6.48 11.15
C LEU A 23 -13.11 5.80 9.85
N ALA A 24 -13.97 5.76 8.84
CA ALA A 24 -13.63 5.24 7.52
C ALA A 24 -12.70 6.23 6.81
N MET A 25 -11.43 6.23 7.20
CA MET A 25 -10.40 6.27 6.17
C MET A 25 -10.67 5.06 5.28
N THR A 26 -11.36 5.30 4.16
CA THR A 26 -11.57 4.26 3.17
C THR A 26 -10.21 3.79 2.69
N GLU A 27 -10.13 2.52 2.28
CA GLU A 27 -8.90 1.99 1.68
C GLU A 27 -8.44 2.89 0.51
N ALA A 28 -9.40 3.44 -0.24
CA ALA A 28 -9.15 4.40 -1.31
C ALA A 28 -8.54 5.73 -0.81
N ALA A 29 -9.00 6.28 0.32
CA ALA A 29 -8.40 7.47 0.93
C ALA A 29 -6.96 7.23 1.41
N GLN A 30 -6.69 6.06 2.02
CA GLN A 30 -5.32 5.66 2.40
C GLN A 30 -4.42 5.50 1.19
N ARG A 31 -4.90 4.84 0.13
CA ARG A 31 -4.18 4.69 -1.14
C ARG A 31 -3.89 6.05 -1.79
N ARG A 32 -4.84 6.99 -1.79
CA ARG A 32 -4.62 8.35 -2.31
C ARG A 32 -3.49 9.05 -1.57
N VAL A 33 -3.54 9.07 -0.24
CA VAL A 33 -2.52 9.73 0.60
C VAL A 33 -1.14 9.09 0.39
N PHE A 34 -1.07 7.76 0.28
CA PHE A 34 0.17 7.06 -0.04
C PHE A 34 0.75 7.51 -1.39
N PHE A 35 -0.04 7.46 -2.47
CA PHE A 35 0.44 7.87 -3.79
C PHE A 35 0.74 9.38 -3.88
N ASP A 36 0.08 10.22 -3.09
CA ASP A 36 0.37 11.65 -2.99
C ASP A 36 1.78 11.90 -2.42
N GLN A 37 2.15 11.16 -1.36
CA GLN A 37 3.47 11.22 -0.76
C GLN A 37 4.55 10.70 -1.73
N GLU A 38 4.33 9.51 -2.30
CA GLU A 38 5.27 8.93 -3.27
C GLU A 38 5.45 9.82 -4.51
N LEU A 39 4.38 10.50 -4.98
CA LEU A 39 4.47 11.47 -6.07
C LEU A 39 5.31 12.69 -5.71
N ALA A 40 5.17 13.21 -4.50
CA ALA A 40 5.96 14.35 -4.04
C ALA A 40 7.44 13.99 -3.96
N ASP A 41 7.75 12.82 -3.42
CA ASP A 41 9.12 12.30 -3.30
C ASP A 41 9.74 12.00 -4.68
N GLU A 42 8.96 11.40 -5.58
CA GLU A 42 9.41 11.11 -6.94
C GLU A 42 9.62 12.39 -7.76
N ARG A 43 8.77 13.42 -7.57
CA ARG A 43 8.98 14.73 -8.19
C ARG A 43 10.30 15.37 -7.76
N SER A 44 10.64 15.26 -6.47
CA SER A 44 11.94 15.72 -5.96
C SER A 44 13.08 14.93 -6.61
N SER A 45 12.96 13.61 -6.68
CA SER A 45 13.97 12.72 -7.28
C SER A 45 14.17 13.00 -8.78
N LEU A 46 13.08 13.21 -9.53
CA LEU A 46 13.13 13.62 -10.93
C LEU A 46 13.85 14.95 -11.11
N THR A 47 13.55 15.95 -10.27
CA THR A 47 14.21 17.26 -10.32
C THR A 47 15.72 17.12 -10.10
N VAL A 48 16.15 16.28 -9.15
CA VAL A 48 17.56 16.00 -8.91
C VAL A 48 18.21 15.31 -10.11
N ALA A 49 17.55 14.33 -10.72
CA ALA A 49 18.04 13.64 -11.91
C ALA A 49 18.17 14.59 -13.13
N GLU A 50 17.21 15.50 -13.32
CA GLU A 50 17.23 16.51 -14.37
C GLU A 50 18.36 17.53 -14.17
N ASP A 51 18.58 17.98 -12.93
CA ASP A 51 19.69 18.86 -12.57
C ASP A 51 21.05 18.19 -12.81
N ASP A 52 21.17 16.90 -12.47
CA ASP A 52 22.38 16.11 -12.73
C ASP A 52 22.64 15.94 -14.23
N LEU A 53 21.60 15.63 -15.01
CA LEU A 53 21.72 15.57 -16.47
C LEU A 53 22.15 16.91 -17.04
N ARG A 54 21.59 18.03 -16.56
CA ARG A 54 21.97 19.38 -16.98
C ARG A 54 23.43 19.67 -16.69
N LYS A 55 23.91 19.38 -15.48
CA LYS A 55 25.33 19.55 -15.11
C LYS A 55 26.25 18.70 -15.97
N THR A 56 25.86 17.46 -16.28
CA THR A 56 26.62 16.59 -17.18
C THR A 56 26.59 17.15 -18.61
N ALA A 57 25.45 17.62 -19.11
CA ALA A 57 25.33 18.26 -20.42
C ALA A 57 26.21 19.51 -20.54
N GLU A 58 26.19 20.40 -19.55
CA GLU A 58 27.03 21.61 -19.50
C GLU A 58 28.53 21.29 -19.43
N LYS A 59 28.92 20.32 -18.59
CA LYS A 59 30.32 19.88 -18.46
C LYS A 59 30.85 19.23 -19.73
N THR A 60 29.99 18.58 -20.48
CA THR A 60 30.37 17.78 -21.65
C THR A 60 30.10 18.50 -22.97
N GLY A 61 29.29 19.56 -22.97
CA GLY A 61 28.81 20.22 -24.18
C GLY A 61 27.79 19.41 -24.99
N ILE A 62 27.41 18.20 -24.54
CA ILE A 62 26.44 17.35 -25.25
C ILE A 62 25.03 17.82 -24.90
N ILE A 63 24.35 18.45 -25.86
CA ILE A 63 23.00 18.98 -25.67
C ILE A 63 21.94 18.00 -26.20
N HIS A 64 22.25 17.24 -27.28
CA HIS A 64 21.35 16.20 -27.80
C HIS A 64 22.13 15.01 -28.37
N LEU A 65 21.81 13.80 -27.89
CA LEU A 65 22.33 12.54 -28.44
C LEU A 65 21.24 11.88 -29.28
N ASN A 66 21.14 12.27 -30.53
CA ASN A 66 20.17 11.72 -31.48
C ASN A 66 20.56 10.26 -31.78
N GLY A 67 19.62 9.39 -32.20
CA GLY A 67 19.95 7.99 -32.53
C GLY A 67 21.06 7.82 -33.59
N GLN A 68 21.27 8.85 -34.42
CA GLN A 68 22.38 8.94 -35.37
C GLN A 68 23.74 9.16 -34.68
N ALA A 69 23.79 9.98 -33.63
CA ALA A 69 25.00 10.22 -32.83
C ALA A 69 25.45 8.95 -32.09
N GLU A 70 24.50 8.16 -31.56
CA GLU A 70 24.82 6.87 -30.91
C GLU A 70 25.49 5.88 -31.88
N SER A 71 24.98 5.77 -33.10
CA SER A 71 25.55 4.90 -34.15
C SER A 71 26.97 5.31 -34.55
N ILE A 72 27.21 6.62 -34.64
CA ILE A 72 28.52 7.18 -34.98
C ILE A 72 29.52 6.95 -33.85
N ILE A 73 29.12 7.19 -32.60
CA ILE A 73 29.97 6.94 -31.42
C ILE A 73 30.34 5.45 -31.33
N ARG A 74 29.39 4.55 -31.60
CA ARG A 74 29.65 3.10 -31.63
C ARG A 74 30.67 2.74 -32.71
N SER A 75 30.54 3.32 -33.89
CA SER A 75 31.47 3.13 -35.01
C SER A 75 32.87 3.67 -34.69
N LEU A 76 32.95 4.85 -34.07
CA LEU A 76 34.20 5.47 -33.59
C LEU A 76 34.91 4.61 -32.53
N ALA A 77 34.15 4.11 -31.54
CA ALA A 77 34.68 3.23 -30.50
C ALA A 77 35.23 1.92 -31.09
N MET A 78 34.53 1.34 -32.07
CA MET A 78 34.96 0.13 -32.76
C MET A 78 36.26 0.34 -33.55
N LEU A 79 36.38 1.44 -34.30
CA LEU A 79 37.61 1.79 -35.02
C LEU A 79 38.79 2.00 -34.07
N ARG A 80 38.58 2.66 -32.93
CA ARG A 80 39.63 2.83 -31.91
C ARG A 80 40.06 1.52 -31.28
N ALA A 81 39.12 0.63 -30.96
CA ALA A 81 39.44 -0.69 -30.44
C ALA A 81 40.30 -1.49 -31.44
N GLN A 82 39.97 -1.40 -32.74
CA GLN A 82 40.78 -2.03 -33.80
C GLN A 82 42.19 -1.42 -33.88
N ILE A 83 42.32 -0.08 -33.87
CA ILE A 83 43.63 0.59 -33.84
C ILE A 83 44.45 0.12 -32.64
N SER A 84 43.88 0.16 -31.44
CA SER A 84 44.57 -0.24 -30.21
C SER A 84 44.98 -1.72 -30.25
N SER A 85 44.13 -2.62 -30.76
CA SER A 85 44.48 -4.04 -30.92
C SER A 85 45.67 -4.25 -31.86
N ARG A 86 45.77 -3.46 -32.94
CA ARG A 86 46.86 -3.53 -33.92
C ARG A 86 48.13 -2.89 -33.39
N GLU A 87 48.02 -1.81 -32.61
CA GLU A 87 49.15 -1.19 -31.90
C GLU A 87 49.76 -2.16 -30.88
N VAL A 88 48.94 -2.88 -30.13
CA VAL A 88 49.40 -3.94 -29.21
C VAL A 88 50.11 -5.07 -29.97
N ALA A 89 49.58 -5.48 -31.13
CA ALA A 89 50.21 -6.50 -31.98
C ALA A 89 51.56 -6.06 -32.55
N ILE A 90 51.73 -4.78 -32.92
CA ILE A 90 53.03 -4.24 -33.35
C ILE A 90 53.99 -4.19 -32.16
N ASN A 91 53.54 -3.75 -31.00
CA ASN A 91 54.37 -3.68 -29.80
C ASN A 91 54.88 -5.07 -29.38
N SER A 92 54.06 -6.12 -29.53
CA SER A 92 54.51 -7.49 -29.24
C SER A 92 55.53 -7.99 -30.26
N ILE A 93 55.38 -7.66 -31.55
CA ILE A 93 56.35 -8.01 -32.60
C ILE A 93 57.67 -7.24 -32.42
N GLY A 94 57.61 -5.96 -32.05
CA GLY A 94 58.79 -5.12 -31.83
C GLY A 94 59.64 -5.53 -30.63
N MET A 95 59.10 -6.30 -29.68
CA MET A 95 59.88 -6.91 -28.61
C MET A 95 60.81 -8.05 -29.09
N PHE A 96 60.55 -8.62 -30.27
CA PHE A 96 61.28 -9.79 -30.79
C PHE A 96 61.83 -9.62 -32.22
N ALA A 97 61.56 -8.51 -32.90
CA ALA A 97 61.96 -8.27 -34.28
C ALA A 97 62.40 -6.82 -34.53
N THR A 98 63.35 -6.63 -35.44
CA THR A 98 63.82 -5.33 -35.96
C THR A 98 62.69 -4.61 -36.72
N ASP A 99 62.75 -3.27 -36.80
CA ASP A 99 61.76 -2.38 -37.41
C ASP A 99 61.36 -2.69 -38.87
N GLU A 100 62.13 -3.52 -39.59
CA GLU A 100 61.92 -3.90 -41.00
C GLU A 100 61.10 -5.19 -41.20
N ASN A 101 60.51 -5.77 -40.15
CA ASN A 101 59.69 -6.98 -40.28
C ASN A 101 58.50 -6.75 -41.24
N PRO A 102 58.32 -7.54 -42.32
CA PRO A 102 57.21 -7.41 -43.26
C PRO A 102 55.83 -7.45 -42.60
N VAL A 103 55.69 -8.14 -41.47
CA VAL A 103 54.44 -8.21 -40.68
C VAL A 103 54.18 -6.89 -39.95
N ALA A 104 55.22 -6.24 -39.42
CA ALA A 104 55.11 -4.94 -38.76
C ALA A 104 54.77 -3.83 -39.76
N VAL A 105 55.36 -3.88 -40.97
CA VAL A 105 55.07 -2.92 -42.04
C VAL A 105 53.59 -3.00 -42.48
N LYS A 106 53.07 -4.22 -42.70
CA LYS A 106 51.65 -4.42 -43.02
C LYS A 106 50.73 -3.88 -41.91
N ALA A 107 51.04 -4.16 -40.66
CA ALA A 107 50.24 -3.69 -39.53
C ALA A 107 50.29 -2.15 -39.37
N ARG A 108 51.42 -1.50 -39.67
CA ARG A 108 51.52 -0.02 -39.67
C ARG A 108 50.66 0.61 -40.76
N GLU A 109 50.66 0.04 -41.96
CA GLU A 109 49.80 0.50 -43.05
C GLU A 109 48.31 0.34 -42.71
N GLU A 110 47.92 -0.79 -42.12
CA GLU A 110 46.54 -0.99 -41.64
C GLU A 110 46.14 0.05 -40.56
N ILE A 111 47.00 0.31 -39.57
CA ILE A 111 46.75 1.35 -38.56
C ILE A 111 46.59 2.72 -39.21
N LYS A 112 47.41 3.04 -40.23
CA LYS A 112 47.31 4.30 -40.96
C LYS A 112 45.97 4.42 -41.67
N THR A 113 45.51 3.39 -42.37
CA THR A 113 44.19 3.40 -43.03
C THR A 113 43.05 3.55 -42.02
N LEU A 114 43.12 2.87 -40.87
CA LEU A 114 42.13 2.99 -39.79
C LEU A 114 42.12 4.40 -39.18
N ARG A 115 43.30 5.02 -39.00
CA ARG A 115 43.41 6.42 -38.54
C ARG A 115 42.86 7.41 -39.55
N GLU A 116 43.08 7.17 -40.85
CA GLU A 116 42.50 7.99 -41.91
C GLU A 116 40.96 7.88 -41.92
N GLN A 117 40.41 6.67 -41.79
CA GLN A 117 38.96 6.45 -41.66
C GLN A 117 38.37 7.14 -40.43
N LEU A 118 39.05 7.03 -39.28
CA LEU A 118 38.67 7.71 -38.05
C LEU A 118 38.67 9.25 -38.23
N SER A 119 39.71 9.80 -38.86
CA SER A 119 39.79 11.24 -39.12
C SER A 119 38.72 11.75 -40.10
N LYS A 120 38.28 10.92 -41.05
CA LYS A 120 37.19 11.25 -41.99
C LYS A 120 35.85 11.29 -41.27
N LEU A 121 35.59 10.33 -40.38
CA LEU A 121 34.37 10.30 -39.55
C LEU A 121 34.34 11.43 -38.51
N GLU A 122 35.49 11.81 -37.95
CA GLU A 122 35.61 12.97 -37.03
C GLU A 122 35.44 14.33 -37.73
N LYS A 123 35.78 14.42 -39.03
CA LYS A 123 35.77 15.67 -39.79
C LYS A 123 34.65 15.78 -40.84
N ASP A 124 33.73 14.81 -40.92
CA ASP A 124 32.67 14.82 -41.93
C ASP A 124 31.73 16.04 -41.72
N PRO A 125 31.71 17.04 -42.62
CA PRO A 125 30.91 18.26 -42.48
C PRO A 125 29.40 18.03 -42.61
N ARG A 126 28.96 16.81 -42.95
CA ARG A 126 27.52 16.47 -43.09
C ARG A 126 26.82 16.23 -41.76
N ASN A 127 27.55 16.20 -40.64
CA ASN A 127 27.00 16.18 -39.28
C ASN A 127 27.42 17.42 -38.49
N PRO A 128 26.79 18.58 -38.72
CA PRO A 128 27.04 19.79 -37.93
C PRO A 128 26.83 19.59 -36.42
N GLU A 129 26.06 18.59 -35.99
CA GLU A 129 25.85 18.22 -34.58
C GLU A 129 27.04 17.50 -33.90
N LEU A 130 28.11 17.18 -34.62
CA LEU A 130 29.36 16.69 -34.02
C LEU A 130 30.42 17.78 -33.93
N ALA A 131 30.36 18.81 -34.77
CA ALA A 131 31.34 19.90 -34.82
C ALA A 131 30.96 21.09 -33.92
N ASP A 132 29.67 21.39 -33.76
CA ASP A 132 29.20 22.54 -32.96
C ASP A 132 28.97 22.16 -31.47
N THR A 133 28.75 20.88 -31.20
CA THR A 133 28.37 20.33 -29.88
C THR A 133 29.54 19.68 -29.14
N VAL A 134 30.70 19.49 -29.79
CA VAL A 134 31.82 18.74 -29.23
C VAL A 134 33.09 19.59 -29.26
N GLY A 135 33.22 20.50 -28.29
CA GLY A 135 34.51 21.08 -27.91
C GLY A 135 35.46 20.07 -27.23
N ILE A 136 35.23 18.76 -27.37
CA ILE A 136 35.93 17.70 -26.64
C ILE A 136 36.97 17.03 -27.55
N PRO A 137 38.24 16.89 -27.11
CA PRO A 137 39.23 16.07 -27.80
C PRO A 137 38.68 14.65 -27.99
N ALA A 138 38.73 14.13 -29.23
CA ALA A 138 38.09 12.86 -29.58
C ALA A 138 38.45 11.70 -28.63
N GLY A 139 39.62 11.76 -27.98
CA GLY A 139 40.08 10.88 -26.88
C GLY A 139 39.04 10.54 -25.82
N ARG A 140 38.22 11.52 -25.40
CA ARG A 140 37.31 11.39 -24.23
C ARG A 140 35.84 11.18 -24.60
N LEU A 141 35.50 11.28 -25.89
CA LEU A 141 34.13 11.18 -26.40
C LEU A 141 33.36 9.92 -25.94
N PRO A 142 33.92 8.69 -26.01
CA PRO A 142 33.17 7.50 -25.62
C PRO A 142 32.81 7.46 -24.13
N ALA A 143 33.70 7.94 -23.25
CA ALA A 143 33.47 7.96 -21.81
C ALA A 143 32.40 9.00 -21.44
N VAL A 144 32.49 10.18 -22.07
CA VAL A 144 31.56 11.29 -21.87
C VAL A 144 30.15 10.97 -22.39
N ALA A 145 30.05 10.36 -23.57
CA ALA A 145 28.78 9.91 -24.12
C ALA A 145 28.12 8.83 -23.25
N LEU A 146 28.91 7.91 -22.68
CA LEU A 146 28.41 6.90 -21.76
C LEU A 146 27.88 7.52 -20.46
N GLU A 147 28.57 8.52 -19.91
CA GLU A 147 28.14 9.27 -18.72
C GLU A 147 26.80 9.99 -18.97
N TYR A 148 26.70 10.73 -20.09
CA TYR A 148 25.47 11.38 -20.53
C TYR A 148 24.31 10.38 -20.70
N ALA A 149 24.55 9.25 -21.39
CA ALA A 149 23.54 8.22 -21.61
C ALA A 149 23.10 7.50 -20.32
N ARG A 150 23.92 7.51 -19.26
CA ARG A 150 23.51 7.03 -17.93
C ARG A 150 22.56 8.02 -17.27
N LYS A 151 22.93 9.30 -17.22
CA LYS A 151 22.08 10.36 -16.64
C LYS A 151 20.75 10.52 -17.38
N LEU A 152 20.76 10.43 -18.71
CA LEU A 152 19.53 10.48 -19.50
C LEU A 152 18.57 9.33 -19.15
N ARG A 153 19.10 8.13 -18.90
CA ARG A 153 18.31 6.97 -18.50
C ARG A 153 17.79 7.09 -17.06
N GLU A 154 18.55 7.72 -16.16
CA GLU A 154 18.06 8.05 -14.81
C GLU A 154 16.86 9.01 -14.88
N VAL A 155 16.95 10.08 -15.67
CA VAL A 155 15.81 11.00 -15.90
C VAL A 155 14.62 10.24 -16.48
N LYS A 156 14.83 9.42 -17.52
CA LYS A 156 13.74 8.66 -18.14
C LYS A 156 13.10 7.67 -17.16
N TYR A 157 13.89 7.04 -16.30
CA TYR A 157 13.39 6.16 -15.24
C TYR A 157 12.44 6.91 -14.31
N HIS A 158 12.88 8.05 -13.76
CA HIS A 158 12.08 8.85 -12.84
C HIS A 158 10.83 9.45 -13.52
N GLU A 159 10.95 9.89 -14.77
CA GLU A 159 9.82 10.39 -15.55
C GLU A 159 8.74 9.30 -15.73
N THR A 160 9.14 8.08 -16.07
CA THR A 160 8.19 6.97 -16.23
C THR A 160 7.55 6.54 -14.91
N LEU A 161 8.31 6.57 -13.81
CA LEU A 161 7.80 6.24 -12.48
C LEU A 161 6.82 7.31 -11.99
N PHE A 162 7.15 8.59 -12.16
CA PHE A 162 6.26 9.71 -11.87
C PHE A 162 4.95 9.60 -12.65
N GLU A 163 5.00 9.32 -13.97
CA GLU A 163 3.80 9.15 -14.78
C GLU A 163 2.93 7.98 -14.31
N LEU A 164 3.57 6.86 -13.94
CA LEU A 164 2.86 5.70 -13.40
C LEU A 164 2.18 6.01 -12.07
N LEU A 165 2.91 6.63 -11.13
CA LEU A 165 2.38 7.04 -9.83
C LEU A 165 1.24 8.06 -9.98
N ALA A 166 1.36 8.99 -10.93
CA ALA A 166 0.31 9.98 -11.21
C ALA A 166 -0.98 9.32 -11.68
N LYS A 167 -0.88 8.30 -12.53
CA LYS A 167 -2.02 7.50 -12.96
C LYS A 167 -2.66 6.74 -11.79
N GLN A 168 -1.84 6.17 -10.89
CA GLN A 168 -2.36 5.46 -9.71
C GLN A 168 -3.01 6.41 -8.70
N TYR A 169 -2.45 7.61 -8.52
CA TYR A 169 -3.03 8.65 -7.68
C TYR A 169 -4.41 9.08 -8.19
N GLU A 170 -4.54 9.40 -9.49
CA GLU A 170 -5.83 9.80 -10.05
C GLU A 170 -6.83 8.65 -10.00
N ALA A 171 -6.40 7.40 -10.21
CA ALA A 171 -7.26 6.24 -10.00
C ALA A 171 -7.75 6.13 -8.55
N ALA A 172 -6.86 6.25 -7.57
CA ALA A 172 -7.20 6.21 -6.15
C ALA A 172 -8.13 7.36 -5.73
N ARG A 173 -7.92 8.56 -6.27
CA ARG A 173 -8.78 9.73 -6.05
C ARG A 173 -10.18 9.52 -6.61
N ILE A 174 -10.30 8.91 -7.79
CA ILE A 174 -11.59 8.55 -8.38
C ILE A 174 -12.30 7.49 -7.53
N ASP A 175 -11.57 6.48 -7.06
CA ASP A 175 -12.11 5.42 -6.22
C ASP A 175 -12.58 5.94 -4.85
N GLU A 176 -11.85 6.88 -4.26
CA GLU A 176 -12.26 7.57 -3.03
C GLU A 176 -13.54 8.37 -3.25
N ALA A 177 -13.63 9.10 -4.37
CA ALA A 177 -14.84 9.85 -4.72
C ALA A 177 -16.05 8.94 -5.02
N LYS A 178 -15.81 7.69 -5.44
CA LYS A 178 -16.84 6.68 -5.69
C LYS A 178 -17.24 5.89 -4.45
N ALA A 179 -16.47 5.96 -3.35
CA ALA A 179 -16.75 5.20 -2.15
C ALA A 179 -18.11 5.61 -1.57
N ALA A 180 -19.12 4.78 -1.80
CA ALA A 180 -20.47 4.97 -1.28
C ALA A 180 -20.50 4.73 0.24
N PRO A 181 -21.54 5.22 0.95
CA PRO A 181 -21.66 4.99 2.37
C PRO A 181 -21.73 3.50 2.69
N VAL A 182 -20.96 3.08 3.70
CA VAL A 182 -20.79 1.66 4.09
C VAL A 182 -22.10 1.00 4.56
N ILE A 183 -23.10 1.80 4.97
CA ILE A 183 -24.38 1.31 5.51
C ILE A 183 -25.51 1.93 4.70
N GLN A 184 -26.21 1.08 3.93
CA GLN A 184 -27.46 1.45 3.26
C GLN A 184 -28.63 0.89 4.08
N VAL A 185 -29.43 1.79 4.65
CA VAL A 185 -30.63 1.39 5.41
C VAL A 185 -31.73 1.02 4.42
N VAL A 186 -32.07 -0.28 4.37
CA VAL A 186 -33.15 -0.81 3.51
C VAL A 186 -34.52 -0.64 4.16
N ASP A 187 -34.58 -0.82 5.48
CA ASP A 187 -35.81 -0.67 6.26
C ASP A 187 -35.49 -0.09 7.65
N ARG A 188 -36.33 0.85 8.12
CA ARG A 188 -36.15 1.51 9.44
C ARG A 188 -36.98 0.78 10.49
N ALA A 189 -36.49 0.77 11.73
CA ALA A 189 -37.19 0.14 12.83
C ALA A 189 -38.53 0.85 13.12
N VAL A 190 -39.62 0.09 13.15
CA VAL A 190 -40.98 0.54 13.47
C VAL A 190 -41.32 0.16 14.92
N PRO A 191 -42.14 0.93 15.65
CA PRO A 191 -42.56 0.58 17.01
C PRO A 191 -43.15 -0.84 17.09
N PRO A 192 -42.78 -1.65 18.09
CA PRO A 192 -43.26 -3.02 18.22
C PRO A 192 -44.72 -3.10 18.65
N ASP A 193 -45.53 -3.84 17.90
CA ASP A 193 -46.95 -4.07 18.20
C ASP A 193 -47.17 -4.91 19.46
N LYS A 194 -46.24 -5.82 19.77
CA LYS A 194 -46.35 -6.76 20.90
C LYS A 194 -45.21 -6.57 21.87
N LYS A 195 -45.55 -6.50 23.16
CA LYS A 195 -44.56 -6.43 24.25
C LYS A 195 -43.78 -7.75 24.30
N SER A 196 -42.45 -7.66 24.26
CA SER A 196 -41.56 -8.83 24.30
C SER A 196 -41.57 -9.55 25.67
N GLY A 197 -42.04 -8.90 26.74
CA GLY A 197 -42.23 -9.54 28.04
C GLY A 197 -42.62 -8.59 29.19
N PRO A 198 -42.93 -9.12 30.39
CA PRO A 198 -43.20 -10.53 30.66
C PRO A 198 -44.59 -10.95 30.17
N HIS A 199 -44.73 -12.21 29.78
CA HIS A 199 -46.04 -12.79 29.44
C HIS A 199 -46.84 -13.00 30.73
N PHE A 200 -47.71 -12.04 31.07
CA PHE A 200 -48.50 -12.08 32.31
C PHE A 200 -49.33 -13.34 32.47
N SER A 201 -49.73 -14.00 31.38
CA SER A 201 -50.40 -15.30 31.42
C SER A 201 -49.59 -16.37 32.15
N TRP A 202 -48.28 -16.47 31.87
CA TRP A 202 -47.41 -17.44 32.52
C TRP A 202 -47.14 -17.09 33.99
N ILE A 203 -46.99 -15.81 34.31
CA ILE A 203 -46.83 -15.35 35.70
C ILE A 203 -48.10 -15.64 36.51
N LEU A 204 -49.27 -15.36 35.94
CA LEU A 204 -50.55 -15.59 36.59
C LEU A 204 -50.76 -17.08 36.85
N VAL A 205 -50.54 -17.94 35.85
CA VAL A 205 -50.64 -19.40 36.01
C VAL A 205 -49.66 -19.90 37.08
N GLY A 206 -48.40 -19.46 37.05
CA GLY A 206 -47.40 -19.86 38.05
C GLY A 206 -47.77 -19.44 39.47
N SER A 207 -48.19 -18.18 39.66
CA SER A 207 -48.60 -17.66 40.97
C SER A 207 -49.86 -18.34 41.52
N ALA A 208 -50.83 -18.67 40.65
CA ALA A 208 -52.02 -19.41 41.02
C ALA A 208 -51.67 -20.84 41.47
N PHE A 209 -50.77 -21.52 40.76
CA PHE A 209 -50.30 -22.86 41.14
C PHE A 209 -49.58 -22.86 42.49
N ILE A 210 -48.68 -21.88 42.71
CA ILE A 210 -47.95 -21.76 43.97
C ILE A 210 -48.90 -21.43 45.14
N GLY A 211 -49.82 -20.48 44.94
CA GLY A 211 -50.82 -20.11 45.94
C GLY A 211 -51.74 -21.27 46.30
N PHE A 212 -52.19 -22.03 45.31
CA PHE A 212 -52.97 -23.25 45.52
C PHE A 212 -52.19 -24.29 46.31
N PHE A 213 -50.92 -24.51 45.98
CA PHE A 213 -50.07 -25.48 46.68
C PHE A 213 -49.85 -25.10 48.15
N ILE A 214 -49.55 -23.82 48.43
CA ILE A 214 -49.40 -23.30 49.79
C ILE A 214 -50.71 -23.45 50.58
N GLY A 215 -51.84 -23.07 49.98
CA GLY A 215 -53.16 -23.22 50.61
C GLY A 215 -53.50 -24.69 50.93
N TYR A 216 -53.18 -25.60 50.02
CA TYR A 216 -53.36 -27.04 50.22
C TYR A 216 -52.52 -27.56 51.40
N VAL A 217 -51.24 -27.20 51.45
CA VAL A 217 -50.34 -27.59 52.55
C VAL A 217 -50.81 -27.02 53.89
N LEU A 218 -51.20 -25.75 53.95
CA LEU A 218 -51.76 -25.14 55.17
C LEU A 218 -53.06 -25.81 55.63
N SER A 219 -53.92 -26.21 54.69
CA SER A 219 -55.14 -26.95 55.03
C SER A 219 -54.83 -28.33 55.60
N LEU A 220 -53.79 -29.02 55.13
CA LEU A 220 -53.39 -30.31 55.70
C LEU A 220 -52.79 -30.14 57.10
N ILE A 221 -51.93 -29.12 57.29
CA ILE A 221 -51.33 -28.84 58.61
C ILE A 221 -52.41 -28.50 59.63
N THR A 222 -53.34 -27.61 59.31
CA THR A 222 -54.44 -27.23 60.21
C THR A 222 -55.33 -28.43 60.55
N ARG A 223 -55.68 -29.27 59.58
CA ARG A 223 -56.42 -30.51 59.82
C ARG A 223 -55.63 -31.53 60.65
N ALA A 224 -54.32 -31.67 60.43
CA ALA A 224 -53.47 -32.55 61.21
C ALA A 224 -53.36 -32.08 62.67
N LEU A 225 -53.20 -30.78 62.90
CA LEU A 225 -53.20 -30.19 64.23
C LEU A 225 -54.55 -30.38 64.95
N GLN A 226 -55.67 -30.19 64.24
CA GLN A 226 -57.01 -30.43 64.81
C GLN A 226 -57.24 -31.90 65.17
N ARG A 227 -56.82 -32.85 64.32
CA ARG A 227 -56.89 -34.29 64.63
C ARG A 227 -55.96 -34.68 65.78
N ALA A 228 -54.73 -34.14 65.82
CA ALA A 228 -53.78 -34.38 66.91
C ALA A 228 -54.32 -33.87 68.26
N ALA A 229 -55.06 -32.76 68.27
CA ALA A 229 -55.69 -32.24 69.48
C ALA A 229 -56.82 -33.13 70.04
N GLN A 230 -57.40 -34.01 69.22
CA GLN A 230 -58.46 -34.95 69.64
C GLN A 230 -57.88 -36.27 70.20
N ILE A 231 -56.59 -36.54 70.02
CA ILE A 231 -55.92 -37.75 70.53
C ILE A 231 -55.16 -37.38 71.82
N PRO A 232 -55.43 -38.03 72.97
CA PRO A 232 -54.92 -37.60 74.28
C PRO A 232 -53.39 -37.63 74.42
N GLU A 233 -52.67 -38.53 73.72
CA GLU A 233 -51.20 -38.58 73.74
C GLU A 233 -50.51 -37.42 72.98
N TYR A 234 -51.17 -36.86 71.96
CA TYR A 234 -50.58 -35.78 71.13
C TYR A 234 -50.90 -34.39 71.66
N ALA A 235 -51.99 -34.22 72.42
CA ALA A 235 -52.34 -32.96 73.08
C ALA A 235 -51.24 -32.46 74.05
N ILE A 236 -50.60 -33.40 74.77
CA ILE A 236 -49.51 -33.09 75.70
C ILE A 236 -48.26 -32.62 74.94
N LYS A 237 -47.89 -33.28 73.84
CA LYS A 237 -46.75 -32.87 72.99
C LYS A 237 -46.98 -31.54 72.28
N LEU A 238 -48.22 -31.24 71.89
CA LEU A 238 -48.58 -29.94 71.29
C LEU A 238 -48.47 -28.79 72.31
N SER A 239 -48.84 -29.02 73.57
CA SER A 239 -48.72 -28.02 74.63
C SER A 239 -47.27 -27.64 74.93
N LEU A 240 -46.36 -28.62 74.95
CA LEU A 240 -44.91 -28.38 75.09
C LEU A 240 -44.32 -27.61 73.90
N LEU A 241 -44.75 -27.92 72.67
CA LEU A 241 -44.35 -27.17 71.47
C LEU A 241 -44.86 -25.74 71.47
N ARG A 242 -46.10 -25.51 71.94
CA ARG A 242 -46.71 -24.19 72.06
C ARG A 242 -46.03 -23.33 73.12
N ASP A 243 -45.62 -23.93 74.24
CA ASP A 243 -44.85 -23.24 75.28
C ASP A 243 -43.41 -22.96 74.83
N GLY A 244 -42.81 -23.85 74.02
CA GLY A 244 -41.50 -23.61 73.37
C GLY A 244 -41.52 -22.48 72.34
N PHE A 245 -42.62 -22.29 71.59
CA PHE A 245 -42.78 -21.20 70.63
C PHE A 245 -43.20 -19.86 71.27
N ARG A 246 -43.56 -19.84 72.57
CA ARG A 246 -43.94 -18.62 73.31
C ARG A 246 -42.77 -17.91 74.00
N PHE A 247 -41.54 -18.41 73.87
CA PHE A 247 -40.35 -17.70 74.38
C PHE A 247 -39.61 -17.01 73.23
N GLY A 248 -39.89 -15.72 73.07
CA GLY A 248 -39.30 -14.87 72.04
C GLY A 248 -40.00 -13.51 71.90
N ARG A 249 -40.41 -12.90 73.02
CA ARG A 249 -40.55 -11.45 73.19
C ARG A 249 -39.78 -11.09 74.45
#